data_AF-A0A1V8NRS5-F1
#
_entry.id   AF-A0A1V8NRS5-F1
#
_cell.length_a   1.000
_cell.length_b   1.000
_cell.length_c   1.000
_cell.angle_alpha   90.00
_cell.angle_beta   90.00
_cell.angle_gamma   90.00
#
_symmetry.space_group_name_H-M   'P 1'
#
loop_
_entity.id
_entity.type
_entity.pdbx_description
1 polymer ?
#
loop_
_entity_poly.entity_id
_entity_poly.type
_entity_poly.pdbx_seq_one_letter_code
_entity_poly.pdbx_strand_id
1 'polypeptide(L)'
;MSEQDYEAIGRCVVLRKRIEENLCALKKIKSEITTAGAPFLSGGELHSAYSLVLSIETNAHRCRELLDDTIKLVDEHNQYAVAAGLDVICTLPEGIAGE
;
A
#
# COMPACT_ATOMS: atom_id res chain seq x y z
N MET A 1 -4.77 10.74 32.15
CA MET A 1 -5.14 9.79 31.10
C MET A 1 -6.29 8.95 31.58
N SER A 2 -7.36 8.89 30.80
CA SER A 2 -8.55 8.08 31.03
C SER A 2 -8.37 6.67 30.44
N GLU A 3 -9.21 5.72 30.85
CA GLU A 3 -9.26 4.37 30.25
C GLU A 3 -9.61 4.43 28.75
N GLN A 4 -10.44 5.39 28.34
CA GLN A 4 -10.78 5.65 26.94
C GLN A 4 -9.56 6.09 26.13
N ASP A 5 -8.64 6.86 26.72
CA ASP A 5 -7.40 7.26 26.07
C ASP A 5 -6.52 6.03 25.80
N TYR A 6 -6.42 5.10 26.77
CA TYR A 6 -5.65 3.86 26.60
C TYR A 6 -6.23 2.95 25.51
N GLU A 7 -7.55 2.82 25.43
CA GLU A 7 -8.20 2.06 24.37
C GLU A 7 -7.94 2.69 22.99
N ALA A 8 -8.06 4.02 22.88
CA ALA A 8 -7.79 4.75 21.64
C ALA A 8 -6.34 4.59 21.17
N ILE A 9 -5.37 4.64 22.10
CA ILE A 9 -3.96 4.35 21.81
C ILE A 9 -3.80 2.92 21.28
N GLY A 10 -4.41 1.93 21.95
CA GLY A 10 -4.36 0.53 21.53
C GLY A 10 -4.92 0.32 20.12
N ARG A 11 -6.05 0.96 19.80
CA ARG A 11 -6.63 0.94 18.45
C ARG A 11 -5.68 1.54 17.41
N CYS A 12 -5.07 2.69 17.70
CA CYS A 12 -4.09 3.32 16.81
C CYS A 12 -2.90 2.40 16.51
N VAL A 13 -2.38 1.68 17.51
CA VAL A 13 -1.27 0.72 17.34
C VAL A 13 -1.67 -0.41 16.38
N VAL A 14 -2.86 -0.99 16.56
CA VAL A 14 -3.36 -2.06 15.68
C VAL A 14 -3.57 -1.56 14.25
N LEU A 15 -4.15 -0.37 14.09
CA LEU A 15 -4.39 0.23 12.77
C LEU A 15 -3.08 0.54 12.05
N ARG A 16 -2.08 1.10 12.74
CA ARG A 16 -0.75 1.33 12.17
C ARG A 16 -0.10 0.04 11.68
N LYS A 17 -0.20 -1.05 12.45
CA LYS A 17 0.31 -2.35 12.01
C LYS A 17 -0.36 -2.85 10.72
N ARG A 18 -1.68 -2.72 10.60
CA ARG A 18 -2.42 -3.10 9.38
C ARG A 18 -2.02 -2.23 8.18
N ILE A 19 -1.82 -0.93 8.39
CA ILE A 19 -1.30 -0.02 7.36
C ILE A 19 0.07 -0.51 6.88
N GLU A 20 0.99 -0.83 7.79
CA GLU A 20 2.32 -1.35 7.45
C GLU A 20 2.27 -2.68 6.67
N GLU A 21 1.35 -3.58 7.03
CA GLU A 21 1.10 -4.83 6.31
C GLU A 21 0.65 -4.58 4.87
N ASN A 22 -0.29 -3.66 4.65
CA ASN A 22 -0.73 -3.29 3.30
C ASN A 22 0.39 -2.63 2.49
N LEU A 23 1.20 -1.75 3.10
CA LEU A 23 2.37 -1.15 2.45
C LEU A 23 3.41 -2.20 2.05
N CYS A 24 3.62 -3.22 2.89
CA CYS A 24 4.48 -4.35 2.57
C CYS A 24 3.94 -5.15 1.38
N ALA A 25 2.62 -5.40 1.33
CA ALA A 25 1.98 -6.06 0.20
C ALA A 25 2.13 -5.27 -1.11
N LEU A 26 1.92 -3.95 -1.08
CA LEU A 26 2.13 -3.07 -2.25
C LEU A 26 3.58 -3.13 -2.75
N LYS A 27 4.57 -3.13 -1.84
CA LYS A 27 5.99 -3.29 -2.22
C LYS A 27 6.28 -4.63 -2.89
N LYS A 28 5.66 -5.72 -2.41
CA LYS A 28 5.80 -7.05 -3.02
C LYS A 28 5.23 -7.06 -4.44
N ILE A 29 4.03 -6.52 -4.63
CA ILE A 29 3.42 -6.42 -5.96
C ILE A 29 4.31 -5.62 -6.92
N LYS A 30 4.84 -4.48 -6.49
CA LYS A 30 5.81 -3.69 -7.29
C LYS A 30 7.02 -4.54 -7.70
N SER A 31 7.56 -5.35 -6.77
CA SER A 31 8.67 -6.24 -7.06
C SER A 31 8.28 -7.30 -8.10
N GLU A 32 7.12 -7.95 -7.95
CA GLU A 32 6.63 -8.98 -8.88
C GLU A 32 6.45 -8.44 -10.31
N ILE A 33 5.96 -7.21 -10.46
CA ILE A 33 5.85 -6.55 -11.76
C ILE A 33 7.25 -6.26 -12.33
N THR A 34 8.17 -5.76 -11.50
CA THR A 34 9.52 -5.39 -11.94
C THR A 34 10.37 -6.61 -12.33
N THR A 35 10.16 -7.74 -11.66
CA THR A 35 10.88 -8.99 -11.95
C THR A 35 10.19 -9.84 -13.01
N ALA A 36 8.98 -9.48 -13.45
CA ALA A 36 8.30 -10.16 -14.55
C ALA A 36 9.15 -10.06 -15.83
N GLY A 37 9.25 -11.17 -16.55
CA GLY A 37 10.09 -11.24 -17.75
C GLY A 37 9.60 -10.26 -18.81
N ALA A 38 10.48 -9.34 -19.21
CA ALA A 38 10.22 -8.46 -20.34
C ALA A 38 10.21 -9.26 -21.65
N PRO A 39 9.34 -8.92 -22.62
CA PRO A 39 9.39 -9.51 -23.95
C PRO A 39 10.73 -9.27 -24.62
N PHE A 40 11.29 -10.29 -25.27
CA PHE A 40 12.52 -10.16 -26.05
C PHE A 40 12.51 -11.07 -27.29
N LEU A 41 13.25 -10.66 -28.32
CA LEU A 41 13.44 -11.43 -29.55
C LEU A 41 14.75 -12.22 -29.47
N SER A 42 14.69 -13.50 -29.77
CA SER A 42 15.86 -14.38 -29.88
C SER A 42 15.65 -15.39 -30.99
N GLY A 43 16.59 -15.51 -31.93
CA GLY A 43 16.51 -16.51 -33.01
C GLY A 43 15.29 -16.41 -33.93
N GLY A 44 14.62 -15.24 -34.00
CA GLY A 44 13.37 -15.06 -34.75
C GLY A 44 12.11 -15.41 -33.97
N GLU A 45 12.24 -15.84 -32.71
CA GLU A 45 11.13 -16.13 -31.80
C GLU A 45 10.94 -15.00 -30.79
N LEU A 46 9.68 -14.71 -30.43
CA LEU A 46 9.32 -13.78 -29.37
C LEU A 46 9.07 -14.54 -28.06
N HIS A 47 9.94 -14.34 -27.08
CA HIS A 47 9.80 -14.93 -25.75
C HIS A 47 9.15 -13.95 -24.77
N SER A 48 8.52 -14.51 -23.74
CA SER A 48 7.93 -13.75 -22.62
C SER A 48 6.91 -12.67 -23.02
N ALA A 49 6.33 -12.78 -24.22
CA ALA A 49 5.47 -11.76 -24.85
C ALA A 49 4.37 -11.23 -23.92
N TYR A 50 3.79 -12.09 -23.09
CA TYR A 50 2.69 -11.77 -22.20
C TYR A 50 3.05 -11.80 -20.70
N SER A 51 4.27 -12.18 -20.32
CA SER A 51 4.61 -12.39 -18.90
C SER A 51 4.50 -11.08 -18.09
N LEU A 52 5.10 -10.00 -18.59
CA LEU A 52 4.99 -8.67 -17.98
C LEU A 52 3.55 -8.14 -18.01
N VAL A 53 2.85 -8.28 -19.14
CA VAL A 53 1.49 -7.77 -19.31
C VAL A 53 0.53 -8.45 -18.33
N LEU A 54 0.56 -9.78 -18.25
CA LEU A 54 -0.25 -10.55 -17.31
C LEU A 54 0.07 -10.21 -15.85
N SER A 55 1.35 -9.98 -15.52
CA SER A 55 1.74 -9.56 -14.17
C SER A 55 1.14 -8.20 -13.82
N ILE A 56 1.19 -7.23 -14.74
CA ILE A 56 0.58 -5.90 -14.55
C ILE A 56 -0.93 -6.02 -14.41
N GLU A 57 -1.60 -6.71 -15.34
CA GLU A 57 -3.07 -6.84 -15.36
C GLU A 57 -3.61 -7.52 -14.09
N THR A 58 -2.96 -8.60 -13.67
CA THR A 58 -3.37 -9.35 -12.46
C THR A 58 -3.21 -8.51 -11.20
N ASN A 59 -2.19 -7.63 -11.16
CA ASN A 59 -1.83 -6.90 -9.95
C ASN A 59 -2.41 -5.48 -9.87
N ALA A 60 -2.81 -4.86 -10.99
CA ALA A 60 -3.31 -3.49 -11.03
C ALA A 60 -4.56 -3.30 -10.15
N HIS A 61 -5.50 -4.24 -10.22
CA HIS A 61 -6.71 -4.21 -9.39
C HIS A 61 -6.37 -4.35 -7.90
N ARG A 62 -5.51 -5.32 -7.57
CA ARG A 62 -5.09 -5.60 -6.20
C ARG A 62 -4.34 -4.42 -5.57
N CYS A 63 -3.50 -3.72 -6.34
CA CYS A 63 -2.85 -2.49 -5.91
C CYS A 63 -3.86 -1.41 -5.51
N ARG A 64 -4.90 -1.20 -6.34
CA ARG A 64 -5.92 -0.20 -6.08
C ARG A 64 -6.70 -0.53 -4.80
N GLU A 65 -7.19 -1.76 -4.68
CA GLU A 65 -7.94 -2.19 -3.48
C GLU A 65 -7.11 -2.04 -2.21
N LEU A 66 -5.85 -2.50 -2.22
CA LEU A 66 -4.95 -2.36 -1.06
C LEU A 66 -4.70 -0.90 -0.69
N LEU A 67 -4.55 -0.02 -1.68
CA LEU A 67 -4.34 1.40 -1.44
C LEU A 67 -5.60 2.05 -0.86
N ASP A 68 -6.77 1.79 -1.44
CA ASP A 68 -8.06 2.30 -0.96
C ASP A 68 -8.32 1.85 0.48
N ASP A 69 -8.05 0.58 0.80
CA ASP A 69 -8.19 0.06 2.16
C ASP A 69 -7.15 0.66 3.11
N THR A 70 -5.93 0.93 2.64
CA THR A 70 -4.90 1.64 3.43
C THR A 70 -5.36 3.05 3.78
N ILE A 71 -5.98 3.77 2.84
CA ILE A 71 -6.52 5.11 3.08
C ILE A 71 -7.63 5.07 4.13
N LYS A 72 -8.55 4.11 4.04
CA LYS A 72 -9.61 3.93 5.06
C LYS A 72 -9.02 3.65 6.44
N LEU A 73 -7.98 2.81 6.54
CA LEU A 73 -7.31 2.54 7.81
C LEU A 73 -6.61 3.78 8.38
N VAL A 74 -6.05 4.63 7.52
CA VAL A 74 -5.47 5.92 7.92
C VAL A 74 -6.55 6.86 8.45
N ASP A 75 -7.68 6.97 7.76
CA ASP A 75 -8.81 7.79 8.21
C ASP A 75 -9.34 7.30 9.57
N GLU A 76 -9.51 5.99 9.75
CA GLU A 76 -9.91 5.38 11.02
C GLU A 76 -8.87 5.63 12.12
N HIS A 77 -7.58 5.49 11.82
CA HIS A 77 -6.51 5.80 12.78
C HIS A 77 -6.59 7.25 13.25
N ASN A 78 -6.76 8.18 12.32
CA ASN A 78 -6.76 9.61 12.62
C ASN A 78 -7.97 10.04 13.47
N GLN A 79 -9.10 9.34 13.39
CA GLN A 79 -10.25 9.57 14.28
C GLN A 79 -9.90 9.31 15.75
N TYR A 80 -9.11 8.28 16.03
CA TYR A 80 -8.68 7.94 17.39
C TYR A 80 -7.43 8.71 17.83
N ALA A 81 -6.51 9.00 16.91
CA ALA A 81 -5.22 9.63 17.22
C ALA A 81 -5.40 11.02 17.85
N VAL A 82 -6.30 11.85 17.31
CA VAL A 82 -6.56 13.20 17.82
C VAL A 82 -7.07 13.16 19.27
N ALA A 83 -8.00 12.27 19.58
CA ALA A 83 -8.55 12.11 20.92
C ALA A 83 -7.50 11.56 21.91
N ALA A 84 -6.58 10.73 21.43
CA ALA A 84 -5.50 10.12 22.22
C ALA A 84 -4.24 11.01 22.35
N GLY A 85 -4.20 12.18 21.71
CA GLY A 85 -3.00 13.04 21.66
C GLY A 85 -1.83 12.43 20.88
N LEU A 86 -2.12 11.56 19.91
CA LEU A 86 -1.15 10.95 19.01
C LEU A 86 -1.07 11.70 17.67
N ASP A 87 0.05 11.56 16.98
CA ASP A 87 0.23 12.14 15.65
C ASP A 87 -0.68 11.48 14.62
N VAL A 88 -1.34 12.31 13.81
CA VAL A 88 -2.11 11.87 12.64
C VAL A 88 -1.18 11.48 11.50
N ILE A 89 -1.63 10.56 10.66
CA ILE A 89 -0.94 10.18 9.43
C ILE A 89 -1.48 11.04 8.29
N CYS A 90 -0.61 11.84 7.67
CA CYS A 90 -0.96 12.67 6.53
C CYS A 90 -0.90 11.87 5.23
N THR A 91 -1.97 11.86 4.45
CA THR A 91 -1.96 11.40 3.05
C THR A 91 -1.64 12.58 2.14
N LEU A 92 -0.60 12.44 1.32
CA LEU A 92 -0.22 13.46 0.34
C LEU A 92 -0.79 13.06 -1.03
N PRO A 93 -1.49 13.97 -1.74
CA PRO A 93 -1.85 13.72 -3.13
C PRO A 93 -0.59 13.60 -3.98
N GLU A 94 -0.62 12.73 -4.99
CA GLU A 94 0.49 12.57 -5.94
C GLU A 94 0.88 13.93 -6.56
N GLY A 95 2.19 14.24 -6.58
CA GLY A 95 2.72 15.48 -7.17
C GLY A 95 3.45 16.42 -6.20
N ILE A 96 3.46 16.13 -4.89
CA ILE A 96 4.27 16.84 -3.88
C ILE A 96 5.40 15.91 -3.39
N ALA A 97 6.09 15.25 -4.31
CA ALA A 97 7.42 14.75 -4.02
C ALA A 97 8.38 15.89 -4.37
N GLY A 98 8.92 16.54 -3.33
CA GLY A 98 9.94 17.56 -3.50
C GLY A 98 11.11 17.04 -4.33
N GLU A 99 11.63 17.95 -5.15
CA GLU A 99 12.86 17.84 -5.93
C GLU A 99 14.05 17.26 -5.15
#